data_AF-A0A543F8T8-F1
#
_entry.id   AF-A0A543F8T8-F1
#
_cell.length_a   1.000
_cell.length_b   1.000
_cell.length_c   1.000
_cell.angle_alpha   90.00
_cell.angle_beta   90.00
_cell.angle_gamma   90.00
#
_symmetry.space_group_name_H-M   'P 1'
#
loop_
_entity.id
_entity.type
_entity.pdbx_description
1 polymer ?
#
loop_
_entity_poly.entity_id
_entity_poly.type
_entity_poly.pdbx_seq_one_letter_code
_entity_poly.pdbx_strand_id
1 'polypeptide(L)'
;MKKALTLATLVIGATLSMAGGAHAEPDADPTKFADFTATFVPATDPAAVNAAKEGKNVIMSPYGVSRTIACRGNGTTVPLYDCMQEDDLGWITLRKTDVPAIGPTWVYLP
;
A
#
# COMPACT_ATOMS: atom_id res chain seq x y z
N MET A 1 -59.53 28.19 5.64
CA MET A 1 -58.27 28.79 5.14
C MET A 1 -57.19 28.62 6.19
N LYS A 2 -55.96 28.32 5.75
CA LYS A 2 -54.72 28.09 6.54
C LYS A 2 -54.70 26.78 7.35
N LYS A 3 -53.62 26.02 7.47
CA LYS A 3 -52.33 25.83 6.76
C LYS A 3 -51.71 24.68 7.58
N ALA A 4 -51.65 23.45 7.08
CA ALA A 4 -50.85 22.40 7.71
C ALA A 4 -49.54 22.29 6.93
N LEU A 5 -48.48 22.79 7.55
CA LEU A 5 -47.11 22.82 7.07
C LEU A 5 -46.50 21.44 7.32
N THR A 6 -46.21 20.67 6.27
CA THR A 6 -45.46 19.41 6.37
C THR A 6 -43.96 19.74 6.29
N LEU A 7 -43.28 19.72 7.44
CA LEU A 7 -41.82 19.64 7.62
C LEU A 7 -41.58 18.38 8.48
N ALA A 8 -40.56 17.54 8.33
CA ALA A 8 -39.40 17.51 7.47
C ALA A 8 -38.92 16.03 7.42
N THR A 9 -38.62 15.50 6.25
CA THR A 9 -37.88 14.23 6.12
C THR A 9 -36.39 14.55 6.26
N LEU A 10 -35.82 14.25 7.44
CA LEU A 10 -34.38 14.27 7.63
C LEU A 10 -33.77 13.14 6.79
N VAL A 11 -33.03 13.55 5.77
CA VAL A 11 -32.20 12.68 4.92
C VAL A 11 -31.14 12.04 5.81
N ILE A 12 -31.16 10.71 5.91
CA ILE A 12 -30.08 9.93 6.51
C ILE A 12 -28.90 9.99 5.54
N GLY A 13 -28.05 10.99 5.73
CA GLY A 13 -26.79 11.19 5.01
C GLY A 13 -25.62 10.86 5.91
N ALA A 14 -25.38 9.57 6.15
CA ALA A 14 -24.12 9.10 6.73
C ALA A 14 -23.48 8.11 5.76
N THR A 15 -22.92 8.66 4.68
CA THR A 15 -21.91 7.97 3.87
C THR A 15 -20.63 7.92 4.69
N LEU A 16 -20.53 6.98 5.65
CA LEU A 16 -19.22 6.50 6.02
C LEU A 16 -18.79 5.54 4.90
N SER A 17 -18.01 6.13 4.01
CA SER A 17 -17.04 5.46 3.14
C SER A 17 -16.74 4.07 3.64
N MET A 18 -17.10 3.09 2.81
CA MET A 18 -16.58 1.75 2.85
C MET A 18 -15.09 1.85 3.17
N ALA A 19 -14.70 1.49 4.40
CA ALA A 19 -13.34 1.08 4.63
C ALA A 19 -13.18 -0.16 3.76
N GLY A 20 -12.77 0.06 2.52
CA GLY A 20 -12.33 -0.97 1.61
C GLY A 20 -11.06 -1.58 2.17
N GLY A 21 -11.18 -2.32 3.27
CA GLY A 21 -10.29 -3.40 3.61
C GLY A 21 -10.54 -4.53 2.62
N ALA A 22 -10.41 -4.25 1.32
CA ALA A 22 -10.21 -5.27 0.31
C ALA A 22 -8.76 -5.76 0.48
N HIS A 23 -8.51 -6.44 1.60
CA HIS A 23 -7.37 -7.33 1.75
C HIS A 23 -7.69 -8.58 0.94
N ALA A 24 -7.48 -8.55 -0.37
CA ALA A 24 -7.55 -9.72 -1.24
C ALA A 24 -6.22 -9.76 -2.01
N GLU A 25 -5.40 -10.81 -1.97
CA GLU A 25 -5.67 -12.20 -1.56
C GLU A 25 -4.69 -12.71 -0.47
N PRO A 26 -5.16 -13.26 0.67
CA PRO A 26 -4.29 -13.91 1.66
C PRO A 26 -3.79 -15.31 1.28
N ASP A 27 -4.04 -15.78 0.05
CA ASP A 27 -3.75 -17.17 -0.35
C ASP A 27 -3.06 -17.28 -1.72
N ALA A 28 -2.37 -16.21 -2.13
CA ALA A 28 -1.46 -16.30 -3.26
C ALA A 28 -0.28 -17.19 -2.85
N ASP A 29 0.00 -18.22 -3.66
CA ASP A 29 1.20 -19.05 -3.55
C ASP A 29 2.42 -18.16 -3.27
N PRO A 30 3.06 -18.26 -2.09
CA PRO A 30 4.11 -17.33 -1.67
C PRO A 30 5.38 -17.44 -2.52
N THR A 31 5.43 -18.37 -3.49
CA THR A 31 6.49 -18.50 -4.48
C THR A 31 6.22 -17.73 -5.77
N LYS A 32 5.00 -17.19 -5.95
CA LYS A 32 4.60 -16.40 -7.12
C LYS A 32 4.62 -14.91 -6.79
N PHE A 33 4.79 -14.11 -7.83
CA PHE A 33 4.68 -12.66 -7.74
C PHE A 33 3.21 -12.25 -7.58
N ALA A 34 2.96 -11.36 -6.62
CA ALA A 34 1.69 -10.67 -6.45
C ALA A 34 1.92 -9.18 -6.23
N ASP A 35 0.90 -8.37 -6.50
CA ASP A 35 0.95 -6.92 -6.29
C ASP A 35 0.85 -6.60 -4.79
N PHE A 36 1.85 -5.89 -4.27
CA PHE A 36 1.91 -5.44 -2.89
C PHE A 36 1.96 -3.91 -2.76
N THR A 37 1.73 -3.15 -3.85
CA THR A 37 1.91 -1.69 -3.92
C THR A 37 1.25 -0.95 -2.74
N ALA A 38 0.02 -1.34 -2.36
CA ALA A 38 -0.73 -0.73 -1.26
C ALA A 38 -0.10 -0.95 0.14
N THR A 39 0.85 -1.87 0.27
CA THR A 39 1.61 -2.14 1.50
C THR A 39 2.86 -1.28 1.61
N PHE A 40 3.22 -0.55 0.55
CA PHE A 40 4.40 0.30 0.52
C PHE A 40 4.09 1.76 0.81
N VAL A 41 5.07 2.45 1.37
CA VAL A 41 5.15 3.91 1.45
C VAL A 41 6.47 4.37 0.82
N PRO A 42 6.50 5.51 0.11
CA PRO A 42 7.74 6.02 -0.43
C PRO A 42 8.63 6.57 0.70
N ALA A 43 9.95 6.38 0.59
CA ALA A 43 10.92 6.81 1.60
C ALA A 43 10.94 8.34 1.84
N THR A 44 10.37 9.12 0.92
CA THR A 44 10.21 10.58 1.04
C THR A 44 8.95 10.98 1.80
N ASP A 45 8.05 10.05 2.10
CA ASP A 45 6.86 10.32 2.91
C ASP A 45 7.24 10.36 4.40
N PRO A 46 6.75 11.33 5.19
CA PRO A 46 6.93 11.35 6.63
C PRO A 46 6.53 10.04 7.35
N ALA A 47 5.56 9.31 6.80
CA ALA A 47 5.12 8.01 7.32
C ALA A 47 6.20 6.91 7.24
N ALA A 48 7.22 7.08 6.39
CA ALA A 48 8.29 6.09 6.22
C ALA A 48 9.03 5.76 7.53
N VAL A 49 9.20 6.74 8.42
CA VAL A 49 9.89 6.56 9.71
C VAL A 49 9.14 5.63 10.66
N ASN A 50 7.82 5.51 10.52
CA ASN A 50 6.99 4.62 11.34
C ASN A 50 6.45 3.42 10.57
N ALA A 51 6.76 3.28 9.28
CA ALA A 51 6.19 2.26 8.40
C ALA A 51 6.28 0.84 8.98
N ALA A 52 7.44 0.44 9.51
CA ALA A 52 7.63 -0.88 10.10
C ALA A 52 6.71 -1.15 11.30
N LYS A 53 6.43 -0.12 12.13
CA LYS A 53 5.49 -0.23 13.28
C LYS A 53 4.05 -0.34 12.82
N GLU A 54 3.73 0.17 11.64
CA GLU A 54 2.41 0.15 11.02
C GLU A 54 2.23 -1.06 10.08
N GLY A 55 3.20 -1.98 10.03
CA GLY A 55 3.17 -3.14 9.15
C GLY A 55 3.29 -2.78 7.66
N LYS A 56 3.84 -1.62 7.35
CA LYS A 56 4.12 -1.13 5.99
C LYS A 56 5.57 -1.38 5.60
N ASN A 57 5.79 -1.55 4.30
CA ASN A 57 7.10 -1.60 3.68
C ASN A 57 7.51 -0.20 3.20
N VAL A 58 8.81 0.08 3.14
CA VAL A 58 9.32 1.34 2.56
C VAL A 58 9.96 1.04 1.21
N ILE A 59 9.72 1.90 0.21
CA ILE A 59 10.39 1.87 -1.09
C ILE A 59 11.20 3.15 -1.32
N MET A 60 12.42 2.98 -1.81
CA MET A 60 13.27 4.06 -2.30
C MET A 60 13.62 3.78 -3.76
N SER A 61 12.80 4.34 -4.66
CA SER A 61 12.96 4.26 -6.11
C SER A 61 12.53 5.58 -6.75
N PRO A 62 12.90 5.83 -8.03
CA PRO A 62 12.45 7.01 -8.76
C PRO A 62 10.93 7.15 -8.87
N TYR A 63 10.21 6.03 -8.74
CA TYR A 63 8.76 5.96 -8.94
C TYR A 63 7.95 5.94 -7.63
N GLY A 64 8.60 5.74 -6.48
CA GLY A 64 7.90 5.60 -5.20
C GLY A 64 6.83 4.50 -5.27
N VAL A 65 5.57 4.85 -5.03
CA VAL A 65 4.41 3.95 -5.12
C VAL A 65 3.51 4.21 -6.34
N SER A 66 3.98 5.01 -7.30
CA SER A 66 3.21 5.36 -8.52
C SER A 66 3.21 4.27 -9.60
N ARG A 67 4.06 3.25 -9.44
CA ARG A 67 4.17 2.08 -10.32
C ARG A 67 3.97 0.82 -9.49
N THR A 68 3.49 -0.25 -10.12
CA THR A 68 3.22 -1.52 -9.44
C THR A 68 4.49 -2.07 -8.81
N ILE A 69 4.39 -2.49 -7.55
CA ILE A 69 5.43 -3.17 -6.79
C ILE A 69 4.97 -4.60 -6.56
N ALA A 70 5.65 -5.54 -7.23
CA ALA A 70 5.33 -6.95 -7.14
C ALA A 70 6.39 -7.67 -6.30
N CYS A 71 5.96 -8.53 -5.38
CA CYS A 71 6.87 -9.31 -4.53
C CYS A 71 6.43 -10.77 -4.49
N ARG A 72 7.36 -11.63 -4.09
CA ARG A 72 7.06 -12.97 -3.60
C ARG A 72 6.89 -12.95 -2.08
N GLY A 73 6.28 -13.99 -1.54
CA GLY A 73 5.84 -14.05 -0.14
C GLY A 73 4.40 -13.56 0.02
N ASN A 74 3.93 -13.55 1.26
CA ASN A 74 2.56 -13.11 1.60
C ASN A 74 2.55 -11.96 2.63
N GLY A 75 3.73 -11.49 3.06
CA GLY A 75 3.88 -10.39 4.00
C GLY A 75 3.43 -10.72 5.43
N THR A 76 3.02 -11.96 5.70
CA THR A 76 2.52 -12.41 7.00
C THR A 76 3.33 -13.60 7.50
N THR A 77 3.04 -14.82 7.04
CA THR A 77 3.77 -16.03 7.41
C THR A 77 5.06 -16.22 6.63
N VAL A 78 5.12 -15.69 5.40
CA VAL A 78 6.32 -15.63 4.56
C VAL A 78 6.63 -14.14 4.29
N PRO A 79 7.71 -13.59 4.85
CA PRO A 79 8.11 -12.21 4.61
C PRO A 79 8.25 -11.94 3.11
N LEU A 80 7.98 -10.70 2.68
CA LEU A 80 8.19 -10.34 1.28
C LEU A 80 9.66 -10.50 0.88
N TYR A 81 9.89 -11.10 -0.29
CA TYR A 81 11.19 -11.32 -0.89
C TYR A 81 11.16 -11.13 -2.41
N ASP A 82 12.33 -10.92 -3.01
CA ASP A 82 12.53 -10.72 -4.45
C ASP A 82 11.61 -9.65 -5.06
N CYS A 83 11.35 -8.55 -4.35
CA CYS A 83 10.49 -7.50 -4.86
C CYS A 83 11.04 -6.85 -6.13
N MET A 84 10.12 -6.51 -7.03
CA MET A 84 10.35 -5.79 -8.28
C MET A 84 9.38 -4.62 -8.39
N GLN A 85 9.74 -3.63 -9.19
CA GLN A 85 8.84 -2.53 -9.54
C GLN A 85 8.77 -2.38 -11.04
N GLU A 86 7.58 -2.11 -11.55
CA GLU A 86 7.36 -1.78 -12.96
C GLU A 86 8.03 -0.45 -13.31
N ASP A 87 8.70 -0.39 -14.45
CA ASP A 87 9.22 0.83 -15.06
C ASP A 87 8.77 0.95 -16.53
N ASP A 88 9.23 2.00 -17.22
CA ASP A 88 8.84 2.23 -18.62
C ASP A 88 9.44 1.19 -19.60
N LEU A 89 10.36 0.33 -19.16
CA LEU A 89 11.06 -0.68 -19.96
C LEU A 89 10.75 -2.13 -19.54
N GLY A 90 9.96 -2.33 -18.48
CA GLY A 90 9.65 -3.64 -17.90
C GLY A 90 9.66 -3.61 -16.37
N TRP A 91 10.54 -4.39 -15.76
CA TRP A 91 10.60 -4.56 -14.30
C TRP A 91 12.02 -4.40 -13.78
N ILE A 92 12.18 -3.56 -12.77
CA ILE A 92 13.44 -3.38 -12.02
C ILE A 92 13.43 -4.19 -10.74
N THR A 93 14.57 -4.79 -10.40
CA THR A 93 14.73 -5.48 -9.11
C THR A 93 14.99 -4.50 -7.98
N LEU A 94 14.32 -4.70 -6.85
CA LEU A 94 14.54 -3.94 -5.62
C LEU A 94 15.38 -4.77 -4.65
N ARG A 95 16.35 -4.13 -4.00
CA ARG A 95 17.17 -4.76 -2.95
C ARG A 95 16.76 -4.27 -1.58
N LYS A 96 16.48 -5.21 -0.67
CA LYS A 96 16.19 -4.87 0.72
C LYS A 96 17.46 -4.45 1.43
N THR A 97 17.50 -3.21 1.92
CA THR A 97 18.66 -2.59 2.58
C THR A 97 18.19 -1.90 3.86
N ASP A 98 19.01 -1.94 4.92
CA ASP A 98 18.75 -1.15 6.12
C ASP A 98 19.26 0.28 5.91
N VAL A 99 18.35 1.24 5.78
CA VAL A 99 18.67 2.65 5.53
C VAL A 99 18.70 3.37 6.89
N PRO A 100 19.80 4.06 7.25
CA PRO A 100 19.87 4.78 8.52
C PRO A 100 18.68 5.72 8.73
N ALA A 101 18.13 5.70 9.95
CA ALA A 101 16.94 6.45 10.39
C ALA A 101 15.58 6.06 9.76
N ILE A 102 15.55 5.23 8.71
CA ILE A 102 14.31 4.73 8.08
C ILE A 102 14.09 3.25 8.42
N GLY A 103 15.16 2.46 8.42
CA GLY A 103 15.14 1.01 8.62
C GLY A 103 15.03 0.23 7.29
N PRO A 104 14.48 -1.00 7.33
CA PRO A 104 14.41 -1.88 6.16
C PRO A 104 13.62 -1.27 5.01
N THR A 105 14.33 -1.03 3.90
CA THR A 105 13.81 -0.33 2.72
C THR A 105 14.12 -1.13 1.46
N TRP A 106 13.16 -1.20 0.54
CA TRP A 106 13.34 -1.77 -0.78
C TRP A 106 13.90 -0.71 -1.73
N VAL A 107 15.16 -0.86 -2.12
CA VAL A 107 15.91 0.16 -2.84
C VAL A 107 16.15 -0.26 -4.28
N TYR A 108 15.86 0.63 -5.22
CA TYR A 108 16.36 0.48 -6.58
C TYR A 108 17.84 0.90 -6.64
N LEU A 109 18.70 -0.01 -7.07
CA LEU A 109 20.11 0.27 -7.36
C LEU A 109 20.34 -0.01 -8.85
N PRO A 110 20.65 1.02 -9.66
CA PRO A 110 20.97 0.85 -11.08
C PRO A 110 22.28 0.10 -11.31
#